data_AF-U3L192-F1
#
_entry.id   AF-U3L192-F1
#
_cell.length_a   1.000
_cell.length_b   1.000
_cell.length_c   1.000
_cell.angle_alpha   90.00
_cell.angle_beta   90.00
_cell.angle_gamma   90.00
#
_symmetry.space_group_name_H-M   'P 1'
#
loop_
_entity.id
_entity.type
_entity.pdbx_description
1 polymer ?
#
loop_
_entity_poly.entity_id
_entity_poly.type
_entity_poly.pdbx_seq_one_letter_code
_entity_poly.pdbx_strand_id
1 'polypeptide(L)'
;SKNVTAYTPFATPITDSKSDLVSLAQLDSSYQIADQTIHNTNLFVLFKSRDVKVKYESSGSNNQISFDSTNNKPSYVVEFTNSTNIGIKWSVVKKYQLDVPNVTNEMNQVLQELILEQPLTKYTLNSSLAKQKGKTQREVHLSSNMANQWSSQRNSIGLNNNPSPNASTGFKLTTGNAYRKLSESWPIYQPIDGTKQGKGKDSSGWNSEENTAAGDAPSVTEGGGGSDTTSKFQSYLNTKQALESIGILFDDQTPRNVITQLYYASTSKLAVTNDHVVVMGNSFLPSMWYWVVERGATTDSSSKPTWFANTNLDWGEDKQKQFVENQLGYKETTSTNSHNFHSKSFTQPAYFISGIDSVNDQLIFSGFKAGSVGYDSSSSSSTKDQALAWSTTTSLDSKTGYRDLVTNDTGLNGPINGSFSIQDTFSFVVPYSDSHSNQTSSGPIKTAYPVKKSEASTVKINSLINATPLNSYGDEGVGVFDALGLNYNFKSNQE
;
A
#
# COMPACT_ATOMS: atom_id res chain seq x y z
N SER A 1 11.72 -4.23 25.55
CA SER A 1 10.83 -3.15 25.06
C SER A 1 10.98 -1.83 25.81
N LYS A 2 11.48 -1.76 27.05
CA LYS A 2 11.59 -0.48 27.81
C LYS A 2 12.96 -0.16 28.40
N ASN A 3 13.74 -1.19 28.69
CA ASN A 3 15.02 -1.06 29.39
C ASN A 3 16.18 -1.04 28.40
N VAL A 4 17.15 -0.15 28.62
CA VAL A 4 18.43 -0.07 27.89
C VAL A 4 19.58 -0.17 28.88
N THR A 5 20.57 -1.01 28.59
CA THR A 5 21.76 -1.24 29.42
C THR A 5 23.01 -0.93 28.60
N ALA A 6 23.93 -0.14 29.15
CA ALA A 6 25.19 0.18 28.50
C ALA A 6 26.24 -0.91 28.77
N TYR A 7 27.03 -1.25 27.75
CA TYR A 7 28.10 -2.24 27.84
C TYR A 7 29.45 -1.61 27.50
N THR A 8 30.50 -2.09 28.14
CA THR A 8 31.87 -1.75 27.76
C THR A 8 32.29 -2.51 26.50
N PRO A 9 33.39 -2.12 25.82
CA PRO A 9 33.99 -2.91 24.75
C PRO A 9 34.39 -4.34 25.16
N PHE A 10 34.41 -4.65 26.46
CA PHE A 10 34.72 -5.98 27.01
C PHE A 10 33.46 -6.84 27.25
N ALA A 11 32.32 -6.45 26.66
CA ALA A 11 31.04 -7.13 26.82
C ALA A 11 30.57 -7.25 28.29
N THR A 12 31.01 -6.33 29.15
CA THR A 12 30.56 -6.25 30.54
C THR A 12 29.56 -5.10 30.72
N PRO A 13 28.43 -5.31 31.43
CA PRO A 13 27.48 -4.24 31.68
C PRO A 13 28.09 -3.23 32.64
N ILE A 14 27.92 -1.93 32.35
CA ILE A 14 28.30 -0.88 33.29
C ILE A 14 27.34 -0.94 34.48
N THR A 15 27.88 -0.99 35.70
CA THR A 15 27.11 -1.01 36.95
C THR A 15 26.07 0.11 36.97
N ASP A 16 24.84 -0.23 37.34
CA ASP A 16 23.68 0.67 37.44
C ASP A 16 23.27 1.40 36.13
N SER A 17 23.77 0.97 34.96
CA SER A 17 23.41 1.59 33.67
C SER A 17 22.05 1.17 33.11
N LYS A 18 21.46 0.09 33.62
CA LYS A 18 20.15 -0.41 33.17
C LYS A 18 19.07 0.61 33.53
N SER A 19 18.48 1.23 32.50
CA SER A 19 17.52 2.33 32.66
C SER A 19 16.21 2.01 31.95
N ASP A 20 15.08 2.18 32.65
CA ASP A 20 13.75 2.15 32.03
C ASP A 20 13.46 3.50 31.39
N LEU A 21 13.65 3.59 30.07
CA LEU A 21 13.51 4.85 29.34
C LEU A 21 12.05 5.28 29.18
N VAL A 22 11.09 4.34 29.26
CA VAL A 22 9.65 4.67 29.24
C VAL A 22 9.28 5.41 30.52
N SER A 23 9.73 4.89 31.66
CA SER A 23 9.53 5.56 32.96
C SER A 23 10.24 6.91 33.02
N LEU A 24 11.49 7.00 32.54
CA LEU A 24 12.24 8.27 32.48
C LEU A 24 11.57 9.31 31.57
N ALA A 25 10.96 8.88 30.45
CA ALA A 25 10.18 9.72 29.54
C ALA A 25 8.82 10.17 30.11
N GLN A 26 8.47 9.74 31.33
CA GLN A 26 7.17 9.96 31.95
C GLN A 26 6.03 9.46 31.06
N LEU A 27 6.19 8.26 30.51
CA LEU A 27 5.19 7.56 29.72
C LEU A 27 4.66 6.37 30.53
N ASP A 28 3.37 6.07 30.37
CA ASP A 28 2.75 4.95 31.10
C ASP A 28 3.18 3.59 30.53
N SER A 29 2.73 2.51 31.19
CA SER A 29 3.19 1.17 30.91
C SER A 29 2.79 0.60 29.54
N SER A 30 1.86 1.22 28.83
CA SER A 30 1.44 0.82 27.49
C SER A 30 2.51 1.08 26.43
N TYR A 31 3.41 2.05 26.67
CA TYR A 31 4.46 2.45 25.76
C TYR A 31 5.63 1.48 25.71
N GLN A 32 6.27 1.43 24.55
CA GLN A 32 7.51 0.72 24.31
C GLN A 32 8.41 1.48 23.36
N ILE A 33 9.71 1.23 23.47
CA ILE A 33 10.73 1.69 22.52
C ILE A 33 10.47 1.00 21.18
N ALA A 34 10.28 1.80 20.13
CA ALA A 34 10.14 1.36 18.75
C ALA A 34 11.47 1.40 18.00
N ASP A 35 12.25 2.45 18.22
CA ASP A 35 13.55 2.67 17.59
C ASP A 35 14.42 3.61 18.43
N GLN A 36 15.74 3.60 18.21
CA GLN A 36 16.68 4.46 18.92
C GLN A 36 17.92 4.77 18.07
N THR A 37 18.43 6.01 18.17
CA THR A 37 19.67 6.43 17.50
C THR A 37 20.49 7.41 18.36
N ILE A 38 21.78 7.54 18.07
CA ILE A 38 22.69 8.47 18.76
C ILE A 38 22.99 9.65 17.83
N HIS A 39 22.80 10.88 18.30
CA HIS A 39 23.14 12.08 17.56
C HIS A 39 23.67 13.15 18.53
N ASN A 40 24.79 13.80 18.19
CA ASN A 40 25.48 14.77 19.05
C ASN A 40 25.64 14.28 20.50
N THR A 41 26.08 13.02 20.67
CA THR A 41 26.26 12.30 21.95
C THR A 41 24.99 12.01 22.76
N ASN A 42 23.84 12.54 22.36
CA ASN A 42 22.55 12.28 22.97
C ASN A 42 21.88 11.05 22.34
N LEU A 43 21.05 10.38 23.13
CA LEU A 43 20.23 9.26 22.70
C LEU A 43 18.83 9.76 22.35
N PHE A 44 18.40 9.53 21.11
CA PHE A 44 17.03 9.80 20.66
C PHE A 44 16.27 8.48 20.60
N VAL A 45 15.07 8.46 21.18
CA VAL A 45 14.26 7.24 21.29
C VAL A 45 12.83 7.53 20.85
N LEU A 46 12.33 6.70 19.94
CA LEU A 46 10.93 6.71 19.51
C LEU A 46 10.12 5.75 20.37
N PHE A 47 9.02 6.22 20.92
CA PHE A 47 8.08 5.45 21.73
C PHE A 47 6.71 5.41 21.08
N LYS A 48 6.05 4.25 21.16
CA LYS A 48 4.65 4.06 20.75
C LYS A 48 3.88 3.20 21.73
N SER A 49 2.58 3.48 21.87
CA SER A 49 1.69 2.81 22.82
C SER A 49 0.90 1.68 22.17
N ARG A 50 0.80 0.54 22.86
CA ARG A 50 -0.09 -0.56 22.48
C ARG A 50 -1.58 -0.23 22.68
N ASP A 51 -1.88 0.84 23.40
CA ASP A 51 -3.25 1.25 23.75
C ASP A 51 -3.80 2.36 22.84
N VAL A 52 -3.02 2.82 21.85
CA VAL A 52 -3.45 3.89 20.93
C VAL A 52 -4.71 3.49 20.16
N LYS A 53 -5.68 4.40 20.11
CA LYS A 53 -6.88 4.29 19.26
C LYS A 53 -7.05 5.55 18.45
N VAL A 54 -7.21 5.39 17.14
CA VAL A 54 -7.43 6.49 16.17
C VAL A 54 -8.76 6.25 15.47
N LYS A 55 -9.47 7.33 15.15
CA LYS A 55 -10.78 7.30 14.47
C LYS A 55 -10.68 8.03 13.14
N TYR A 56 -11.46 7.56 12.18
CA TYR A 56 -11.74 8.27 10.94
C TYR A 56 -13.23 8.56 10.84
N GLU A 57 -13.59 9.84 10.76
CA GLU A 57 -14.96 10.32 10.56
C GLU A 57 -15.05 11.02 9.20
N SER A 58 -15.91 10.50 8.32
CA SER A 58 -16.06 10.98 6.94
C SER A 58 -16.68 12.37 6.83
N SER A 59 -17.34 12.83 7.89
CA SER A 59 -18.07 14.10 7.98
C SER A 59 -17.47 15.03 9.06
N GLY A 60 -17.64 16.34 8.90
CA GLY A 60 -17.09 17.38 9.77
C GLY A 60 -15.87 18.11 9.19
N SER A 61 -15.49 19.23 9.81
CA SER A 61 -14.35 20.07 9.41
C SER A 61 -13.22 19.94 10.46
N ASN A 62 -11.99 19.68 9.99
CA ASN A 62 -10.72 19.78 10.73
C ASN A 62 -10.34 18.65 11.71
N ASN A 63 -11.13 17.59 11.87
CA ASN A 63 -10.79 16.46 12.77
C ASN A 63 -11.19 15.08 12.18
N GLN A 64 -11.14 14.91 10.85
CA GLN A 64 -11.53 13.65 10.23
C GLN A 64 -10.68 12.48 10.71
N ILE A 65 -9.39 12.71 11.00
CA ILE A 65 -8.55 11.75 11.71
C ILE A 65 -8.24 12.32 13.09
N SER A 66 -8.57 11.58 14.15
CA SER A 66 -8.37 12.03 15.53
C SER A 66 -8.09 10.85 16.46
N PHE A 67 -7.38 11.10 17.56
CA PHE A 67 -7.28 10.11 18.63
C PHE A 67 -8.64 9.93 19.30
N ASP A 68 -8.93 8.71 19.74
CA ASP A 68 -10.06 8.50 20.62
C ASP A 68 -9.78 9.14 21.98
N SER A 69 -10.68 10.02 22.45
CA SER A 69 -10.44 10.86 23.63
C SER A 69 -10.21 10.06 24.91
N THR A 70 -10.79 8.85 24.97
CA THR A 70 -10.61 7.91 26.10
C THR A 70 -9.22 7.26 26.12
N ASN A 71 -8.58 7.12 24.96
CA ASN A 71 -7.32 6.40 24.77
C ASN A 71 -6.35 7.21 23.89
N ASN A 72 -6.19 8.49 24.25
CA ASN A 72 -5.30 9.42 23.58
C ASN A 72 -3.83 9.12 23.94
N LYS A 73 -3.20 8.24 23.16
CA LYS A 73 -1.83 7.77 23.37
C LYS A 73 -0.96 7.98 22.12
N PRO A 74 -0.62 9.24 21.79
CA PRO A 74 0.23 9.55 20.64
C PRO A 74 1.64 8.96 20.84
N SER A 75 2.35 8.71 19.75
CA SER A 75 3.76 8.36 19.79
C SER A 75 4.62 9.58 20.14
N TYR A 76 5.80 9.35 20.70
CA TYR A 76 6.73 10.40 21.10
C TYR A 76 8.15 10.12 20.63
N VAL A 77 8.90 11.16 20.27
CA VAL A 77 10.37 11.11 20.24
C VAL A 77 10.91 11.84 21.46
N VAL A 78 11.88 11.24 22.16
CA VAL A 78 12.49 11.82 23.34
C VAL A 78 14.01 11.84 23.19
N GLU A 79 14.60 12.98 23.45
CA GLU A 79 16.05 13.18 23.53
C GLU A 79 16.51 12.99 24.97
N PHE A 80 17.51 12.13 25.17
CA PHE A 80 18.15 11.85 26.46
C PHE A 80 19.64 12.21 26.41
N THR A 81 20.13 12.81 27.49
CA THR A 81 21.56 13.06 27.72
C THR A 81 22.07 12.22 28.89
N ASN A 82 23.36 11.86 28.85
CA ASN A 82 24.02 11.35 30.06
C ASN A 82 24.35 12.54 30.97
N SER A 83 23.86 12.50 32.21
CA SER A 83 24.02 13.59 33.18
C SER A 83 25.25 13.43 34.10
N THR A 84 26.01 12.34 33.97
CA THR A 84 27.19 12.05 34.79
C THR A 84 28.45 11.87 33.95
N ASN A 85 29.60 12.28 34.51
CA ASN A 85 30.92 12.04 33.90
C ASN A 85 31.47 10.63 34.22
N ILE A 86 30.93 9.98 35.25
CA ILE A 86 31.28 8.61 35.67
C ILE A 86 29.99 7.79 35.66
N GLY A 87 30.01 6.62 35.01
CA GLY A 87 28.82 5.78 34.84
C GLY A 87 27.82 6.38 33.84
N ILE A 88 26.59 5.85 33.87
CA ILE A 88 25.50 6.25 32.97
C ILE A 88 24.29 6.65 33.79
N LYS A 89 23.83 7.90 33.64
CA LYS A 89 22.58 8.39 34.22
C LYS A 89 21.83 9.23 33.20
N TRP A 90 20.89 8.59 32.50
CA TRP A 90 20.05 9.24 31.50
C TRP A 90 19.12 10.30 32.11
N SER A 91 18.98 11.42 31.43
CA SER A 91 18.02 12.48 31.77
C SER A 91 17.37 13.01 30.51
N VAL A 92 16.06 13.27 30.56
CA VAL A 92 15.30 13.81 29.43
C VAL A 92 15.73 15.25 29.15
N VAL A 93 15.97 15.56 27.89
CA VAL A 93 16.28 16.91 27.38
C VAL A 93 15.04 17.53 26.75
N LYS A 94 14.45 16.83 25.77
CA LYS A 94 13.24 17.26 25.04
C LYS A 94 12.34 16.07 24.74
N LYS A 95 11.04 16.33 24.62
CA LYS A 95 9.98 15.37 24.32
C LYS A 95 9.05 15.96 23.26
N TYR A 96 8.93 15.29 22.12
CA TYR A 96 8.15 15.73 20.96
C TYR A 96 6.99 14.77 20.73
N GLN A 97 5.77 15.29 20.65
CA GLN A 97 4.57 14.50 20.36
C GLN A 97 4.36 14.37 18.86
N LEU A 98 4.05 13.16 18.39
CA LEU A 98 3.70 12.87 17.00
C LEU A 98 2.18 12.80 16.85
N ASP A 99 1.59 13.87 16.35
CA ASP A 99 0.14 14.03 16.24
C ASP A 99 -0.41 13.44 14.93
N VAL A 100 -1.72 13.29 14.82
CA VAL A 100 -2.40 12.80 13.62
C VAL A 100 -2.34 13.81 12.45
N PRO A 101 -2.39 13.35 11.19
CA PRO A 101 -2.38 14.23 10.01
C PRO A 101 -3.55 15.20 9.96
N ASN A 102 -3.28 16.40 9.44
CA ASN A 102 -4.35 17.31 9.00
C ASN A 102 -4.97 16.76 7.70
N VAL A 103 -6.28 16.95 7.53
CA VAL A 103 -7.03 16.47 6.36
C VAL A 103 -7.70 17.65 5.68
N THR A 104 -7.31 17.94 4.43
CA THR A 104 -7.99 18.95 3.60
C THR A 104 -9.29 18.40 3.02
N ASN A 105 -10.13 19.27 2.44
CA ASN A 105 -11.37 18.85 1.79
C ASN A 105 -11.10 17.87 0.63
N GLU A 106 -10.08 18.16 -0.20
CA GLU A 106 -9.70 17.34 -1.35
C GLU A 106 -9.17 15.98 -0.91
N MET A 107 -8.36 15.94 0.15
CA MET A 107 -7.88 14.69 0.75
C MET A 107 -9.07 13.89 1.28
N ASN A 108 -9.96 14.51 2.06
CA ASN A 108 -11.11 13.81 2.64
C ASN A 108 -12.02 13.20 1.59
N GLN A 109 -12.24 13.89 0.45
CA GLN A 109 -13.01 13.34 -0.67
C GLN A 109 -12.45 12.02 -1.22
N VAL A 110 -11.13 11.80 -1.13
CA VAL A 110 -10.51 10.50 -1.45
C VAL A 110 -10.66 9.53 -0.27
N LEU A 111 -10.38 9.97 0.96
CA LEU A 111 -10.40 9.12 2.16
C LEU A 111 -11.77 8.51 2.46
N GLN A 112 -12.87 9.19 2.08
CA GLN A 112 -14.26 8.73 2.29
C GLN A 112 -14.53 7.33 1.71
N GLU A 113 -13.92 7.06 0.55
CA GLU A 113 -14.06 5.81 -0.18
C GLU A 113 -12.70 5.11 -0.37
N LEU A 114 -11.67 5.52 0.37
CA LEU A 114 -10.39 4.83 0.35
C LEU A 114 -10.54 3.47 1.03
N ILE A 115 -10.12 2.42 0.33
CA ILE A 115 -10.07 1.05 0.87
C ILE A 115 -8.63 0.51 0.85
N LEU A 116 -8.26 -0.28 1.85
CA LEU A 116 -6.92 -0.82 2.02
C LEU A 116 -6.94 -2.33 2.20
N GLU A 117 -6.06 -3.03 1.48
CA GLU A 117 -5.90 -4.48 1.57
C GLU A 117 -5.38 -4.90 2.95
N GLN A 118 -5.86 -6.03 3.47
CA GLN A 118 -5.32 -6.64 4.69
C GLN A 118 -3.82 -6.94 4.53
N PRO A 119 -3.02 -6.79 5.60
CA PRO A 119 -1.56 -6.87 5.51
C PRO A 119 -1.07 -8.25 5.07
N LEU A 120 0.01 -8.26 4.28
CA LEU A 120 0.78 -9.45 3.99
C LEU A 120 1.38 -9.99 5.29
N THR A 121 1.34 -11.31 5.47
CA THR A 121 1.92 -11.98 6.63
C THR A 121 2.95 -13.02 6.19
N LYS A 122 3.70 -13.55 7.16
CA LYS A 122 4.63 -14.67 6.95
C LYS A 122 3.99 -15.89 6.28
N TYR A 123 2.67 -16.06 6.40
CA TYR A 123 1.94 -17.25 5.95
C TYR A 123 1.04 -16.98 4.74
N THR A 124 1.03 -15.75 4.21
CA THR A 124 0.23 -15.43 3.03
C THR A 124 0.80 -16.16 1.81
N LEU A 125 -0.06 -16.90 1.11
CA LEU A 125 0.32 -17.70 -0.06
C LEU A 125 0.22 -16.86 -1.34
N ASN A 126 0.88 -17.30 -2.41
CA ASN A 126 0.65 -16.75 -3.76
C ASN A 126 -0.83 -16.83 -4.14
N SER A 127 -1.49 -17.95 -3.83
CA SER A 127 -2.92 -18.16 -4.06
C SER A 127 -3.79 -17.30 -3.16
N SER A 128 -3.34 -16.91 -1.95
CA SER A 128 -4.04 -15.95 -1.10
C SER A 128 -4.04 -14.55 -1.71
N LEU A 129 -2.92 -14.15 -2.32
CA LEU A 129 -2.77 -12.86 -2.99
C LEU A 129 -3.55 -12.79 -4.31
N ALA A 130 -3.63 -13.89 -5.03
CA ALA A 130 -4.33 -14.01 -6.30
C ALA A 130 -5.80 -13.59 -6.19
N LYS A 131 -6.28 -12.86 -7.19
CA LYS A 131 -7.68 -12.41 -7.27
C LYS A 131 -8.25 -12.78 -8.63
N GLN A 132 -9.57 -13.00 -8.67
CA GLN A 132 -10.24 -13.29 -9.93
C GLN A 132 -9.94 -12.20 -10.96
N LYS A 133 -9.52 -12.63 -12.15
CA LYS A 133 -9.28 -11.76 -13.29
C LYS A 133 -10.50 -10.89 -13.58
N GLY A 134 -10.25 -9.61 -13.86
CA GLY A 134 -11.26 -8.65 -14.28
C GLY A 134 -11.74 -8.86 -15.71
N LYS A 135 -12.57 -7.93 -16.18
CA LYS A 135 -13.01 -7.86 -17.57
C LYS A 135 -11.85 -7.60 -18.52
N THR A 136 -11.99 -8.06 -19.75
CA THR A 136 -11.10 -7.68 -20.86
C THR A 136 -11.40 -6.26 -21.36
N GLN A 137 -10.43 -5.64 -22.02
CA GLN A 137 -10.57 -4.28 -22.57
C GLN A 137 -11.75 -4.15 -23.53
N ARG A 138 -12.00 -5.18 -24.36
CA ARG A 138 -13.17 -5.23 -25.24
C ARG A 138 -14.48 -5.31 -24.47
N GLU A 139 -14.56 -6.15 -23.44
CA GLU A 139 -15.78 -6.31 -22.65
C GLU A 139 -16.20 -5.00 -21.98
N VAL A 140 -15.24 -4.23 -21.49
CA VAL A 140 -15.50 -2.90 -20.90
C VAL A 140 -16.04 -1.93 -21.94
N HIS A 141 -15.35 -1.75 -23.06
CA HIS A 141 -15.69 -0.67 -23.98
C HIS A 141 -16.80 -1.04 -24.98
N LEU A 142 -16.88 -2.30 -25.42
CA LEU A 142 -17.78 -2.75 -26.49
C LEU A 142 -18.87 -3.72 -26.02
N SER A 143 -18.69 -4.44 -24.90
CA SER A 143 -19.46 -5.60 -24.41
C SER A 143 -18.93 -6.98 -24.83
N SER A 144 -19.46 -8.04 -24.20
CA SER A 144 -18.95 -9.42 -24.29
C SER A 144 -19.03 -10.05 -25.68
N ASN A 145 -19.99 -9.65 -26.51
CA ASN A 145 -20.31 -10.35 -27.77
C ASN A 145 -19.72 -9.69 -29.03
N MET A 146 -18.72 -8.82 -28.87
CA MET A 146 -18.24 -7.91 -29.93
C MET A 146 -16.83 -8.24 -30.44
N ALA A 147 -16.37 -9.50 -30.30
CA ALA A 147 -15.00 -9.90 -30.63
C ALA A 147 -14.56 -9.50 -32.05
N ASN A 148 -15.39 -9.78 -33.06
CA ASN A 148 -15.08 -9.51 -34.46
C ASN A 148 -15.22 -8.02 -34.85
N GLN A 149 -15.71 -7.17 -33.95
CA GLN A 149 -15.95 -5.74 -34.21
C GLN A 149 -14.87 -4.84 -33.58
N TRP A 150 -13.87 -5.42 -32.92
CA TRP A 150 -12.79 -4.65 -32.31
C TRP A 150 -12.07 -3.73 -33.30
N SER A 151 -11.67 -4.28 -34.45
CA SER A 151 -10.91 -3.54 -35.47
C SER A 151 -11.67 -2.32 -36.01
N SER A 152 -13.01 -2.44 -36.18
CA SER A 152 -13.86 -1.36 -36.71
C SER A 152 -14.28 -0.35 -35.64
N GLN A 153 -14.35 -0.74 -34.36
CA GLN A 153 -14.85 0.15 -33.29
C GLN A 153 -13.77 0.75 -32.39
N ARG A 154 -12.58 0.15 -32.29
CA ARG A 154 -11.51 0.63 -31.37
C ARG A 154 -11.15 2.11 -31.56
N ASN A 155 -11.28 2.63 -32.78
CA ASN A 155 -10.98 4.03 -33.08
C ASN A 155 -11.99 4.99 -32.42
N SER A 156 -13.30 4.69 -32.42
CA SER A 156 -14.33 5.57 -31.85
C SER A 156 -14.27 5.63 -30.31
N ILE A 157 -13.76 4.56 -29.69
CA ILE A 157 -13.54 4.49 -28.24
C ILE A 157 -12.15 4.98 -27.80
N GLY A 158 -11.32 5.48 -28.72
CA GLY A 158 -10.01 6.08 -28.41
C GLY A 158 -8.83 5.09 -28.36
N LEU A 159 -9.06 3.81 -28.65
CA LEU A 159 -8.07 2.73 -28.65
C LEU A 159 -7.56 2.44 -30.07
N ASN A 160 -7.21 3.51 -30.80
CA ASN A 160 -6.73 3.43 -32.18
C ASN A 160 -5.53 2.46 -32.27
N ASN A 161 -5.57 1.55 -33.23
CA ASN A 161 -4.53 0.55 -33.50
C ASN A 161 -4.17 -0.40 -32.36
N ASN A 162 -4.88 -0.35 -31.22
CA ASN A 162 -4.60 -1.24 -30.10
C ASN A 162 -4.81 -2.72 -30.50
N PRO A 163 -3.79 -3.59 -30.38
CA PRO A 163 -3.85 -4.99 -30.81
C PRO A 163 -4.45 -5.92 -29.76
N SER A 164 -4.84 -5.43 -28.59
CA SER A 164 -5.04 -6.25 -27.39
C SER A 164 -6.46 -6.17 -26.81
N PRO A 165 -7.50 -6.60 -27.56
CA PRO A 165 -8.89 -6.58 -27.07
C PRO A 165 -9.09 -7.43 -25.81
N ASN A 166 -8.26 -8.44 -25.62
CA ASN A 166 -8.34 -9.40 -24.51
C ASN A 166 -7.41 -9.03 -23.33
N ALA A 167 -6.71 -7.90 -23.38
CA ALA A 167 -5.92 -7.42 -22.25
C ALA A 167 -6.82 -7.20 -21.03
N SER A 168 -6.37 -7.63 -19.86
CA SER A 168 -7.13 -7.49 -18.61
C SER A 168 -7.23 -6.03 -18.19
N THR A 169 -8.38 -5.66 -17.65
CA THR A 169 -8.61 -4.32 -17.08
C THR A 169 -8.38 -4.29 -15.56
N GLY A 170 -8.04 -5.42 -14.94
CA GLY A 170 -7.65 -5.51 -13.53
C GLY A 170 -8.15 -6.79 -12.86
N PHE A 171 -8.68 -6.66 -11.65
CA PHE A 171 -9.10 -7.80 -10.82
C PHE A 171 -10.36 -7.49 -10.02
N LYS A 172 -11.19 -8.50 -9.77
CA LYS A 172 -12.44 -8.34 -9.01
C LYS A 172 -12.16 -8.17 -7.52
N LEU A 173 -13.01 -7.39 -6.86
CA LEU A 173 -12.99 -7.10 -5.42
C LEU A 173 -14.14 -7.78 -4.67
N THR A 174 -14.82 -8.74 -5.29
CA THR A 174 -15.91 -9.54 -4.68
C THR A 174 -15.42 -10.79 -3.96
N THR A 175 -14.17 -11.20 -4.21
CA THR A 175 -13.48 -12.33 -3.57
C THR A 175 -12.07 -11.91 -3.16
N GLY A 176 -11.35 -12.81 -2.49
CA GLY A 176 -9.96 -12.62 -2.11
C GLY A 176 -9.77 -11.83 -0.82
N ASN A 177 -8.51 -11.43 -0.61
CA ASN A 177 -8.08 -10.64 0.55
C ASN A 177 -9.00 -9.46 0.83
N ALA A 178 -9.32 -9.26 2.10
CA ALA A 178 -10.18 -8.18 2.56
C ALA A 178 -9.60 -6.80 2.20
N TYR A 179 -10.45 -5.94 1.63
CA TYR A 179 -10.21 -4.50 1.53
C TYR A 179 -11.16 -3.79 2.49
N ARG A 180 -10.66 -2.84 3.27
CA ARG A 180 -11.41 -2.18 4.35
C ARG A 180 -11.23 -0.67 4.30
N LYS A 181 -12.29 0.06 4.63
CA LYS A 181 -12.22 1.51 4.86
C LYS A 181 -11.38 1.83 6.09
N LEU A 182 -10.93 3.08 6.22
CA LEU A 182 -10.15 3.57 7.36
C LEU A 182 -10.81 3.31 8.73
N SER A 183 -12.14 3.39 8.80
CA SER A 183 -12.94 3.17 10.02
C SER A 183 -13.30 1.70 10.27
N GLU A 184 -13.12 0.82 9.30
CA GLU A 184 -13.40 -0.62 9.43
C GLU A 184 -12.16 -1.37 9.96
N SER A 185 -12.34 -2.63 10.36
CA SER A 185 -11.26 -3.53 10.81
C SER A 185 -10.98 -4.64 9.80
N TRP A 186 -9.71 -5.03 9.66
CA TRP A 186 -9.32 -6.23 8.92
C TRP A 186 -9.67 -7.51 9.71
N PRO A 187 -9.96 -8.63 9.03
CA PRO A 187 -10.14 -9.93 9.67
C PRO A 187 -8.78 -10.56 10.06
N ILE A 188 -8.81 -11.54 10.97
CA ILE A 188 -7.65 -12.39 11.27
C ILE A 188 -7.46 -13.53 10.26
N TYR A 189 -8.45 -13.75 9.41
CA TYR A 189 -8.49 -14.84 8.45
C TYR A 189 -7.95 -14.39 7.08
N GLN A 190 -7.19 -15.25 6.42
CA GLN A 190 -6.73 -15.05 5.03
C GLN A 190 -7.21 -16.22 4.17
N PRO A 191 -7.77 -15.98 2.96
CA PRO A 191 -8.16 -17.07 2.08
C PRO A 191 -6.94 -17.87 1.61
N ILE A 192 -7.07 -19.19 1.51
CA ILE A 192 -6.02 -20.03 0.91
C ILE A 192 -5.96 -19.81 -0.60
N ASP A 193 -7.12 -19.67 -1.26
CA ASP A 193 -7.25 -19.32 -2.68
C ASP A 193 -8.17 -18.10 -2.83
N GLY A 194 -7.58 -16.91 -2.97
CA GLY A 194 -8.30 -15.64 -3.10
C GLY A 194 -9.08 -15.49 -4.42
N THR A 195 -8.90 -16.39 -5.37
CA THR A 195 -9.75 -16.46 -6.57
C THR A 195 -11.12 -17.09 -6.25
N LYS A 196 -11.28 -17.76 -5.11
CA LYS A 196 -12.51 -18.45 -4.71
C LYS A 196 -13.04 -18.01 -3.35
N GLN A 197 -12.19 -18.01 -2.33
CA GLN A 197 -12.52 -17.64 -0.97
C GLN A 197 -12.31 -16.14 -0.72
N GLY A 198 -12.79 -15.67 0.43
CA GLY A 198 -12.75 -14.26 0.82
C GLY A 198 -13.84 -13.43 0.16
N LYS A 199 -13.96 -12.17 0.60
CA LYS A 199 -15.02 -11.24 0.16
C LYS A 199 -14.47 -9.92 -0.39
N GLY A 200 -13.15 -9.78 -0.53
CA GLY A 200 -12.57 -8.54 -1.04
C GLY A 200 -13.05 -7.32 -0.25
N LYS A 201 -13.64 -6.35 -0.96
CA LYS A 201 -14.17 -5.11 -0.37
C LYS A 201 -15.58 -5.24 0.24
N ASP A 202 -16.26 -6.37 0.08
CA ASP A 202 -17.61 -6.58 0.60
C ASP A 202 -17.59 -6.91 2.10
N SER A 203 -17.43 -5.86 2.92
CA SER A 203 -17.42 -5.97 4.39
C SER A 203 -18.75 -6.50 4.93
N SER A 204 -19.88 -6.20 4.28
CA SER A 204 -21.20 -6.68 4.68
C SER A 204 -21.38 -8.18 4.43
N GLY A 205 -20.98 -8.64 3.25
CA GLY A 205 -20.95 -10.07 2.94
C GLY A 205 -19.95 -10.86 3.79
N TRP A 206 -18.83 -10.23 4.18
CA TRP A 206 -17.86 -10.84 5.10
C TRP A 206 -18.45 -11.16 6.46
N ASN A 207 -19.23 -10.26 7.05
CA ASN A 207 -19.83 -10.50 8.38
C ASN A 207 -20.72 -11.76 8.41
N SER A 208 -21.27 -12.17 7.25
CA SER A 208 -22.01 -13.43 7.11
C SER A 208 -21.09 -14.64 6.87
N GLU A 209 -19.97 -14.45 6.17
CA GLU A 209 -18.95 -15.47 5.86
C GLU A 209 -18.02 -15.77 7.04
N GLU A 210 -17.87 -14.83 7.98
CA GLU A 210 -16.88 -14.91 9.06
C GLU A 210 -17.07 -16.15 9.94
N ASN A 211 -18.32 -16.59 10.16
CA ASN A 211 -18.60 -17.83 10.88
C ASN A 211 -18.07 -19.08 10.14
N THR A 212 -18.14 -19.09 8.81
CA THR A 212 -17.57 -20.15 7.98
C THR A 212 -16.04 -20.15 8.11
N ALA A 213 -15.41 -18.98 8.05
CA ALA A 213 -13.96 -18.85 8.22
C ALA A 213 -13.50 -19.27 9.63
N ALA A 214 -14.22 -18.87 10.67
CA ALA A 214 -13.95 -19.27 12.05
C ALA A 214 -14.15 -20.78 12.27
N GLY A 215 -15.16 -21.38 11.62
CA GLY A 215 -15.40 -22.82 11.65
C GLY A 215 -14.32 -23.63 10.94
N ASP A 216 -13.78 -23.12 9.83
CA ASP A 216 -12.70 -23.76 9.06
C ASP A 216 -11.32 -23.56 9.73
N ALA A 217 -11.03 -22.36 10.23
CA ALA A 217 -9.73 -21.96 10.75
C ALA A 217 -9.82 -21.41 12.19
N PRO A 218 -10.24 -22.22 13.18
CA PRO A 218 -10.43 -21.75 14.55
C PRO A 218 -9.11 -21.28 15.17
N SER A 219 -9.18 -20.26 16.01
CA SER A 219 -8.06 -19.90 16.90
C SER A 219 -7.78 -21.07 17.86
N VAL A 220 -6.52 -21.28 18.21
CA VAL A 220 -6.14 -22.32 19.19
C VAL A 220 -6.75 -22.00 20.55
N THR A 221 -7.54 -22.91 21.10
CA THR A 221 -8.00 -22.85 22.50
C THR A 221 -7.05 -23.66 23.38
N GLU A 222 -6.49 -23.04 24.42
CA GLU A 222 -5.67 -23.76 25.40
C GLU A 222 -6.49 -24.90 26.05
N GLY A 223 -6.06 -26.15 25.88
CA GLY A 223 -6.66 -27.33 26.53
C GLY A 223 -7.60 -28.20 25.69
N GLY A 224 -7.84 -27.89 24.41
CA GLY A 224 -8.74 -28.65 23.53
C GLY A 224 -8.12 -29.88 22.86
N GLY A 225 -7.76 -30.91 23.63
CA GLY A 225 -7.37 -32.23 23.10
C GLY A 225 -8.59 -33.05 22.65
N GLY A 226 -9.36 -32.56 21.68
CA GLY A 226 -10.46 -33.30 21.06
C GLY A 226 -10.09 -33.76 19.66
N SER A 227 -10.36 -35.01 19.32
CA SER A 227 -10.17 -35.54 17.95
C SER A 227 -11.17 -34.86 17.00
N ASP A 228 -10.80 -33.72 16.43
CA ASP A 228 -11.59 -33.08 15.39
C ASP A 228 -11.41 -33.88 14.08
N THR A 229 -12.47 -34.59 13.68
CA THR A 229 -12.52 -35.36 12.44
C THR A 229 -12.94 -34.49 11.24
N THR A 230 -13.20 -33.20 11.47
CA THR A 230 -13.55 -32.24 10.42
C THR A 230 -12.27 -31.73 9.75
N SER A 231 -12.24 -31.75 8.41
CA SER A 231 -11.13 -31.17 7.66
C SER A 231 -11.08 -29.65 7.90
N LYS A 232 -10.10 -29.18 8.69
CA LYS A 232 -9.85 -27.77 9.01
C LYS A 232 -8.81 -27.16 8.07
N PHE A 233 -8.76 -25.83 8.04
CA PHE A 233 -7.83 -25.02 7.25
C PHE A 233 -7.84 -25.40 5.77
N GLN A 234 -9.03 -25.65 5.22
CA GLN A 234 -9.21 -25.99 3.81
C GLN A 234 -9.46 -24.77 2.95
N SER A 235 -10.03 -23.72 3.53
CA SER A 235 -10.46 -22.50 2.83
C SER A 235 -9.73 -21.25 3.34
N TYR A 236 -9.41 -21.21 4.63
CA TYR A 236 -8.82 -20.06 5.29
C TYR A 236 -7.64 -20.44 6.19
N LEU A 237 -6.72 -19.49 6.34
CA LEU A 237 -5.67 -19.49 7.35
C LEU A 237 -6.08 -18.53 8.47
N ASN A 238 -5.89 -18.93 9.72
CA ASN A 238 -5.94 -18.00 10.85
C ASN A 238 -4.55 -17.43 11.09
N THR A 239 -4.43 -16.10 11.00
CA THR A 239 -3.13 -15.41 11.05
C THR A 239 -3.01 -14.44 12.21
N LYS A 240 -3.85 -14.54 13.25
CA LYS A 240 -3.83 -13.61 14.40
C LYS A 240 -2.43 -13.40 14.98
N GLN A 241 -1.72 -14.48 15.32
CA GLN A 241 -0.38 -14.39 15.91
C GLN A 241 0.65 -13.79 14.93
N ALA A 242 0.51 -14.07 13.64
CA ALA A 242 1.35 -13.47 12.61
C ALA A 242 1.09 -11.95 12.48
N LEU A 243 -0.19 -11.54 12.53
CA LEU A 243 -0.61 -10.14 12.55
C LEU A 243 -0.07 -9.41 13.79
N GLU A 244 -0.16 -10.01 14.98
CA GLU A 244 0.42 -9.44 16.21
C GLU A 244 1.94 -9.26 16.09
N SER A 245 2.65 -10.24 15.50
CA SER A 245 4.10 -10.18 15.36
C SER A 245 4.60 -9.06 14.43
N ILE A 246 3.79 -8.65 13.45
CA ILE A 246 4.09 -7.50 12.57
C ILE A 246 3.55 -6.17 13.13
N GLY A 247 2.94 -6.20 14.33
CA GLY A 247 2.51 -5.01 15.06
C GLY A 247 1.04 -4.61 14.85
N ILE A 248 0.16 -5.50 14.39
CA ILE A 248 -1.28 -5.25 14.40
C ILE A 248 -1.80 -5.24 15.84
N LEU A 249 -2.53 -4.19 16.19
CA LEU A 249 -3.14 -4.00 17.50
C LEU A 249 -4.54 -4.62 17.55
N PHE A 250 -4.87 -5.22 18.68
CA PHE A 250 -6.12 -5.93 18.89
C PHE A 250 -6.88 -5.38 20.10
N ASP A 251 -8.20 -5.43 20.02
CA ASP A 251 -9.09 -5.43 21.17
C ASP A 251 -9.56 -6.90 21.34
N ASP A 252 -8.84 -7.64 22.18
CA ASP A 252 -8.93 -9.11 22.32
C ASP A 252 -8.64 -9.88 21.02
N GLN A 253 -9.67 -10.38 20.33
CA GLN A 253 -9.53 -11.13 19.07
C GLN A 253 -9.68 -10.24 17.83
N THR A 254 -10.26 -9.05 17.98
CA THR A 254 -10.61 -8.18 16.86
C THR A 254 -9.50 -7.16 16.63
N PRO A 255 -8.89 -7.11 15.43
CA PRO A 255 -7.99 -6.02 15.09
C PRO A 255 -8.67 -4.66 15.26
N ARG A 256 -7.95 -3.67 15.80
CA ARG A 256 -8.42 -2.27 15.75
C ARG A 256 -8.54 -1.81 14.30
N ASN A 257 -9.33 -0.76 14.09
CA ASN A 257 -9.61 -0.21 12.75
C ASN A 257 -8.33 0.12 11.96
N VAL A 258 -8.45 0.17 10.64
CA VAL A 258 -7.32 0.38 9.71
C VAL A 258 -6.53 1.65 10.07
N ILE A 259 -7.21 2.76 10.37
CA ILE A 259 -6.53 4.03 10.67
C ILE A 259 -5.65 3.95 11.93
N THR A 260 -6.03 3.16 12.94
CA THR A 260 -5.20 2.89 14.11
C THR A 260 -3.95 2.10 13.73
N GLN A 261 -4.10 1.08 12.88
CA GLN A 261 -2.96 0.27 12.42
C GLN A 261 -1.98 1.11 11.60
N LEU A 262 -2.49 1.95 10.69
CA LEU A 262 -1.68 2.87 9.89
C LEU A 262 -0.89 3.83 10.79
N TYR A 263 -1.53 4.43 11.79
CA TYR A 263 -0.84 5.30 12.73
C TYR A 263 0.27 4.56 13.50
N TYR A 264 -0.04 3.42 14.11
CA TYR A 264 0.93 2.65 14.90
C TYR A 264 2.10 2.09 14.08
N ALA A 265 1.84 1.74 12.81
CA ALA A 265 2.88 1.31 11.87
C ALA A 265 3.73 2.50 11.38
N SER A 266 3.12 3.67 11.17
CA SER A 266 3.80 4.88 10.65
C SER A 266 4.83 5.49 11.61
N THR A 267 4.81 5.13 12.89
CA THR A 267 5.76 5.60 13.91
C THR A 267 6.75 4.49 14.30
N SER A 268 7.54 4.00 13.33
CA SER A 268 8.39 2.80 13.54
C SER A 268 9.89 2.96 13.29
N LYS A 269 10.33 4.03 12.64
CA LYS A 269 11.75 4.31 12.36
C LYS A 269 12.04 5.79 12.60
N LEU A 270 13.21 6.11 13.12
CA LEU A 270 13.61 7.49 13.38
C LEU A 270 15.01 7.81 12.86
N ALA A 271 15.19 9.01 12.31
CA ALA A 271 16.49 9.57 11.94
C ALA A 271 16.63 11.01 12.46
N VAL A 272 17.85 11.44 12.77
CA VAL A 272 18.11 12.73 13.44
C VAL A 272 19.22 13.48 12.73
N THR A 273 18.91 14.72 12.35
CA THR A 273 19.85 15.71 11.83
C THR A 273 20.05 16.82 12.85
N ASN A 274 20.93 17.79 12.54
CA ASN A 274 21.14 18.95 13.40
C ASN A 274 19.83 19.71 13.69
N ASP A 275 18.97 19.89 12.69
CA ASP A 275 17.74 20.71 12.83
C ASP A 275 16.46 19.89 12.94
N HIS A 276 16.43 18.66 12.42
CA HIS A 276 15.20 17.86 12.31
C HIS A 276 15.32 16.48 12.92
N VAL A 277 14.20 15.98 13.45
CA VAL A 277 13.94 14.56 13.67
C VAL A 277 12.89 14.10 12.65
N VAL A 278 13.17 13.04 11.90
CA VAL A 278 12.23 12.49 10.93
C VAL A 278 11.80 11.10 11.34
N VAL A 279 10.48 10.85 11.28
CA VAL A 279 9.87 9.58 11.65
C VAL A 279 9.08 9.01 10.47
N MET A 280 9.37 7.76 10.14
CA MET A 280 8.71 7.00 9.08
C MET A 280 8.21 5.66 9.60
N GLY A 281 7.38 4.99 8.79
CA GLY A 281 6.82 3.70 9.15
C GLY A 281 7.77 2.52 8.95
N ASN A 282 7.19 1.33 9.01
CA ASN A 282 7.90 0.06 8.83
C ASN A 282 7.69 -0.52 7.43
N SER A 283 8.28 -1.70 7.20
CA SER A 283 8.22 -2.41 5.92
C SER A 283 7.06 -3.41 5.81
N PHE A 284 6.25 -3.58 6.85
CA PHE A 284 5.15 -4.55 6.88
C PHE A 284 3.82 -3.95 6.41
N LEU A 285 3.54 -2.70 6.75
CA LEU A 285 2.33 -1.99 6.36
C LEU A 285 2.67 -0.73 5.54
N PRO A 286 1.80 -0.33 4.60
CA PRO A 286 1.98 0.90 3.85
C PRO A 286 1.90 2.11 4.78
N SER A 287 2.81 3.05 4.62
CA SER A 287 2.80 4.35 5.30
C SER A 287 2.27 5.42 4.36
N MET A 288 1.23 6.15 4.78
CA MET A 288 0.63 7.23 3.97
C MET A 288 1.20 8.63 4.31
N TRP A 289 1.97 8.73 5.38
CA TRP A 289 2.56 9.98 5.85
C TRP A 289 3.86 9.72 6.62
N TYR A 290 4.62 10.78 6.85
CA TYR A 290 5.85 10.82 7.66
C TYR A 290 5.91 12.12 8.47
N TRP A 291 6.66 12.14 9.58
CA TRP A 291 6.84 13.36 10.38
C TRP A 291 8.20 14.00 10.09
N VAL A 292 8.21 15.32 9.98
CA VAL A 292 9.41 16.15 10.09
C VAL A 292 9.21 17.05 11.30
N VAL A 293 9.98 16.79 12.35
CA VAL A 293 9.90 17.50 13.64
C VAL A 293 11.07 18.45 13.74
N GLU A 294 10.79 19.74 13.87
CA GLU A 294 11.79 20.76 14.15
C GLU A 294 12.36 20.60 15.56
N ARG A 295 13.67 20.39 15.69
CA ARG A 295 14.35 20.29 17.00
C ARG A 295 14.32 21.62 17.76
N GLY A 296 14.14 22.73 17.05
CA GLY A 296 13.92 24.06 17.62
C GLY A 296 12.54 24.25 18.28
N ALA A 297 11.60 23.31 18.09
CA ALA A 297 10.25 23.44 18.63
C ALA A 297 10.25 23.45 20.17
N THR A 298 9.30 24.18 20.76
CA THR A 298 9.15 24.27 22.22
C THR A 298 8.79 22.90 22.81
N THR A 299 9.13 22.70 24.08
CA THR A 299 8.65 21.55 24.86
C THR A 299 7.13 21.48 24.76
N ASP A 300 6.59 20.27 24.54
CA ASP A 300 5.16 19.98 24.38
C ASP A 300 4.51 20.41 23.04
N SER A 301 5.33 20.69 22.02
CA SER A 301 4.81 20.92 20.66
C SER A 301 4.25 19.65 20.02
N SER A 302 3.06 19.80 19.42
CA SER A 302 2.37 18.75 18.67
C SER A 302 2.81 18.79 17.21
N SER A 303 3.60 17.80 16.77
CA SER A 303 4.14 17.78 15.40
C SER A 303 3.20 17.04 14.46
N LYS A 304 2.79 17.71 13.38
CA LYS A 304 1.91 17.14 12.35
C LYS A 304 2.72 16.46 11.23
N PRO A 305 2.24 15.33 10.68
CA PRO A 305 2.91 14.66 9.58
C PRO A 305 2.56 15.24 8.21
N THR A 306 3.40 14.94 7.23
CA THR A 306 3.23 15.26 5.82
C THR A 306 2.77 14.02 5.05
N TRP A 307 1.72 14.16 4.24
CA TRP A 307 1.22 13.08 3.38
C TRP A 307 2.18 12.77 2.22
N PHE A 308 2.39 11.48 1.93
CA PHE A 308 3.15 11.07 0.72
C PHE A 308 2.44 11.48 -0.56
N ALA A 309 1.11 11.52 -0.56
CA ALA A 309 0.29 12.01 -1.67
C ALA A 309 0.60 13.47 -2.08
N ASN A 310 1.26 14.25 -1.20
CA ASN A 310 1.72 15.62 -1.44
C ASN A 310 3.24 15.73 -1.67
N THR A 311 3.98 14.63 -1.59
CA THR A 311 5.44 14.61 -1.71
C THR A 311 5.81 14.11 -3.10
N ASN A 312 6.03 15.03 -4.05
CA ASN A 312 6.44 14.67 -5.40
C ASN A 312 7.89 14.16 -5.37
N LEU A 313 8.07 12.88 -5.68
CA LEU A 313 9.39 12.29 -5.91
C LEU A 313 9.78 12.45 -7.38
N ASP A 314 11.08 12.58 -7.62
CA ASP A 314 11.67 12.28 -8.92
C ASP A 314 11.77 10.75 -9.06
N TRP A 315 11.10 10.20 -10.07
CA TRP A 315 11.08 8.76 -10.35
C TRP A 315 12.19 8.31 -11.30
N GLY A 316 13.07 9.23 -11.72
CA GLY A 316 14.10 9.05 -12.74
C GLY A 316 13.78 9.84 -14.01
N GLU A 317 12.60 9.59 -14.59
CA GLU A 317 12.06 10.31 -15.75
C GLU A 317 10.58 10.65 -15.53
N ASP A 318 10.11 11.75 -16.11
CA ASP A 318 8.70 12.19 -16.01
C ASP A 318 7.70 11.11 -16.43
N LYS A 319 8.06 10.28 -17.42
CA LYS A 319 7.19 9.20 -17.88
C LYS A 319 7.01 8.12 -16.83
N GLN A 320 8.03 7.82 -16.03
CA GLN A 320 7.93 6.87 -14.91
C GLN A 320 6.94 7.38 -13.85
N LYS A 321 6.94 8.69 -13.57
CA LYS A 321 5.93 9.33 -12.71
C LYS A 321 4.52 9.21 -13.31
N GLN A 322 4.38 9.48 -14.61
CA GLN A 322 3.09 9.35 -15.31
C GLN A 322 2.55 7.92 -15.28
N PHE A 323 3.39 6.90 -15.45
CA PHE A 323 2.97 5.49 -15.33
C PHE A 323 2.34 5.19 -13.97
N VAL A 324 2.94 5.71 -12.90
CA VAL A 324 2.38 5.56 -11.55
C VAL A 324 1.05 6.32 -11.45
N GLU A 325 1.03 7.61 -11.81
CA GLU A 325 -0.10 8.51 -11.61
C GLU A 325 -1.33 8.15 -12.47
N ASN A 326 -1.12 7.76 -13.73
CA ASN A 326 -2.20 7.37 -14.64
C ASN A 326 -2.97 6.14 -14.15
N GLN A 327 -2.33 5.26 -13.37
CA GLN A 327 -2.97 4.08 -12.81
C GLN A 327 -3.62 4.32 -11.44
N LEU A 328 -3.28 5.41 -10.73
CA LEU A 328 -3.85 5.76 -9.41
C LEU A 328 -5.38 5.98 -9.45
N GLY A 329 -5.95 6.29 -10.62
CA GLY A 329 -7.39 6.39 -10.80
C GLY A 329 -7.81 7.11 -12.07
N TYR A 330 -9.12 7.15 -12.31
CA TYR A 330 -9.70 7.82 -13.47
C TYR A 330 -9.78 9.33 -13.23
N LYS A 331 -9.21 10.11 -14.16
CA LYS A 331 -9.26 11.57 -14.14
C LYS A 331 -10.20 12.04 -15.25
N GLU A 332 -11.38 12.51 -14.84
CA GLU A 332 -12.38 13.07 -15.73
C GLU A 332 -13.17 14.16 -15.00
N THR A 333 -13.52 15.22 -15.72
CA THR A 333 -14.21 16.40 -15.19
C THR A 333 -15.73 16.24 -15.13
N THR A 334 -16.28 15.25 -15.82
CA THR A 334 -17.73 15.07 -15.98
C THR A 334 -18.39 14.20 -14.91
N SER A 335 -17.63 13.50 -14.06
CA SER A 335 -18.19 12.68 -12.97
C SER A 335 -18.20 13.43 -11.64
N THR A 336 -19.37 13.60 -11.05
CA THR A 336 -19.57 14.42 -9.83
C THR A 336 -19.01 13.79 -8.57
N ASN A 337 -18.98 12.46 -8.46
CA ASN A 337 -18.61 11.72 -7.23
C ASN A 337 -17.51 10.67 -7.46
N SER A 338 -16.73 10.81 -8.52
CA SER A 338 -15.56 9.97 -8.79
C SER A 338 -14.32 10.65 -8.23
N HIS A 339 -13.98 10.35 -6.98
CA HIS A 339 -12.85 10.95 -6.27
C HIS A 339 -11.83 9.88 -5.91
N ASN A 340 -10.65 10.02 -6.51
CA ASN A 340 -9.47 9.19 -6.34
C ASN A 340 -8.21 10.09 -6.34
N PHE A 341 -7.06 9.56 -5.95
CA PHE A 341 -5.80 10.31 -5.88
C PHE A 341 -5.47 11.04 -7.20
N HIS A 342 -5.59 10.37 -8.34
CA HIS A 342 -5.29 10.99 -9.64
C HIS A 342 -6.26 12.14 -9.99
N SER A 343 -7.56 11.94 -9.77
CA SER A 343 -8.60 12.96 -10.04
C SER A 343 -8.44 14.22 -9.20
N LYS A 344 -7.87 14.08 -7.99
CA LYS A 344 -7.58 15.18 -7.06
C LYS A 344 -6.15 15.71 -7.20
N SER A 345 -5.42 15.26 -8.23
CA SER A 345 -4.05 15.68 -8.55
C SER A 345 -3.04 15.42 -7.43
N PHE A 346 -3.25 14.34 -6.68
CA PHE A 346 -2.26 13.79 -5.77
C PHE A 346 -1.31 12.83 -6.51
N THR A 347 -0.11 12.63 -5.95
CA THR A 347 0.86 11.64 -6.43
C THR A 347 0.75 10.33 -5.64
N GLN A 348 1.72 9.42 -5.77
CA GLN A 348 1.77 8.14 -5.07
C GLN A 348 1.47 8.30 -3.56
N PRO A 349 0.42 7.64 -3.03
CA PRO A 349 -0.07 7.95 -1.69
C PRO A 349 0.60 7.16 -0.56
N ALA A 350 1.30 6.05 -0.86
CA ALA A 350 1.83 5.18 0.18
C ALA A 350 3.07 4.37 -0.22
N TYR A 351 3.90 4.05 0.77
CA TYR A 351 5.14 3.28 0.60
C TYR A 351 5.36 2.26 1.72
N PHE A 352 5.97 1.13 1.38
CA PHE A 352 6.58 0.21 2.35
C PHE A 352 8.00 0.68 2.62
N ILE A 353 8.20 1.39 3.73
CA ILE A 353 9.48 2.02 4.04
C ILE A 353 10.46 0.95 4.52
N SER A 354 11.60 0.84 3.84
CA SER A 354 12.69 -0.06 4.24
C SER A 354 13.39 0.46 5.50
N GLY A 355 13.63 1.77 5.55
CA GLY A 355 14.25 2.46 6.66
C GLY A 355 14.53 3.92 6.33
N ILE A 356 15.02 4.64 7.34
CA ILE A 356 15.50 6.01 7.22
C ILE A 356 16.77 6.13 8.06
N ASP A 357 17.75 6.87 7.55
CA ASP A 357 18.99 7.17 8.26
C ASP A 357 19.48 8.58 7.89
N SER A 358 20.53 9.06 8.57
CA SER A 358 21.11 10.38 8.37
C SER A 358 22.64 10.32 8.22
N VAL A 359 23.17 11.00 7.20
CA VAL A 359 24.62 11.18 6.99
C VAL A 359 24.87 12.63 6.62
N ASN A 360 25.76 13.31 7.35
CA ASN A 360 26.14 14.71 7.08
C ASN A 360 24.93 15.66 6.92
N ASP A 361 23.98 15.60 7.86
CA ASP A 361 22.71 16.33 7.84
C ASP A 361 21.77 16.04 6.65
N GLN A 362 22.09 15.05 5.82
CA GLN A 362 21.18 14.55 4.78
C GLN A 362 20.42 13.34 5.30
N LEU A 363 19.13 13.28 4.99
CA LEU A 363 18.29 12.11 5.25
C LEU A 363 18.29 11.20 4.04
N ILE A 364 18.46 9.90 4.28
CA ILE A 364 18.41 8.86 3.26
C ILE A 364 17.24 7.94 3.61
N PHE A 365 16.30 7.77 2.70
CA PHE A 365 15.22 6.80 2.84
C PHE A 365 15.13 5.91 1.60
N SER A 366 14.59 4.71 1.78
CA SER A 366 14.26 3.81 0.69
C SER A 366 13.02 3.00 1.03
N GLY A 367 12.41 2.42 0.01
CA GLY A 367 11.21 1.62 0.18
C GLY A 367 10.62 1.20 -1.15
N PHE A 368 9.63 0.32 -1.08
CA PHE A 368 8.82 -0.01 -2.24
C PHE A 368 7.59 0.90 -2.30
N LYS A 369 7.24 1.34 -3.52
CA LYS A 369 5.91 1.88 -3.80
C LYS A 369 4.87 0.85 -3.38
N ALA A 370 3.90 1.22 -2.55
CA ALA A 370 2.74 0.36 -2.30
C ALA A 370 1.79 0.43 -3.50
N GLY A 371 1.32 -0.72 -3.98
CA GLY A 371 0.42 -0.75 -5.13
C GLY A 371 -0.83 0.08 -4.86
N SER A 372 -1.17 1.01 -5.75
CA SER A 372 -2.38 1.82 -5.62
C SER A 372 -2.99 2.05 -6.99
N VAL A 373 -4.31 1.84 -7.07
CA VAL A 373 -5.08 1.94 -8.31
C VAL A 373 -6.49 2.47 -8.04
N GLY A 374 -7.19 2.83 -9.11
CA GLY A 374 -8.63 3.11 -9.07
C GLY A 374 -9.46 1.82 -8.93
N TYR A 375 -10.64 1.90 -8.34
CA TYR A 375 -11.65 0.84 -8.37
C TYR A 375 -13.05 1.39 -8.56
N ASP A 376 -13.91 0.60 -9.19
CA ASP A 376 -15.29 0.98 -9.47
C ASP A 376 -16.22 0.63 -8.31
N SER A 377 -16.79 1.66 -7.67
CA SER A 377 -17.75 1.56 -6.58
C SER A 377 -19.21 1.80 -7.03
N SER A 378 -19.44 1.94 -8.33
CA SER A 378 -20.79 2.18 -8.86
C SER A 378 -21.72 0.98 -8.66
N SER A 379 -23.02 1.26 -8.61
CA SER A 379 -24.06 0.22 -8.46
C SER A 379 -24.33 -0.55 -9.76
N SER A 380 -24.01 0.06 -10.91
CA SER A 380 -24.27 -0.47 -12.25
C SER A 380 -23.29 0.11 -13.27
N SER A 381 -22.26 -0.67 -13.62
CA SER A 381 -21.31 -0.39 -14.69
C SER A 381 -20.73 -1.73 -15.20
N SER A 382 -20.02 -1.68 -16.33
CA SER A 382 -19.32 -2.85 -16.85
C SER A 382 -18.19 -3.35 -15.95
N THR A 383 -17.59 -2.44 -15.17
CA THR A 383 -16.43 -2.66 -14.28
C THR A 383 -16.78 -2.69 -12.80
N LYS A 384 -18.07 -2.76 -12.45
CA LYS A 384 -18.54 -2.77 -11.06
C LYS A 384 -17.77 -3.78 -10.19
N ASP A 385 -17.42 -3.33 -8.98
CA ASP A 385 -16.71 -4.13 -7.98
C ASP A 385 -15.37 -4.69 -8.48
N GLN A 386 -14.69 -3.93 -9.36
CA GLN A 386 -13.40 -4.27 -9.94
C GLN A 386 -12.37 -3.17 -9.70
N ALA A 387 -11.14 -3.57 -9.37
CA ALA A 387 -9.97 -2.72 -9.45
C ALA A 387 -9.53 -2.54 -10.90
N LEU A 388 -9.05 -1.34 -11.25
CA LEU A 388 -8.64 -0.95 -12.59
C LEU A 388 -7.12 -0.87 -12.68
N ALA A 389 -6.48 -1.99 -13.00
CA ALA A 389 -5.04 -2.19 -12.99
C ALA A 389 -4.59 -2.98 -14.22
N TRP A 390 -3.35 -2.76 -14.67
CA TRP A 390 -2.79 -3.46 -15.82
C TRP A 390 -1.26 -3.52 -15.77
N SER A 391 -0.68 -4.44 -16.54
CA SER A 391 0.77 -4.53 -16.75
C SER A 391 1.26 -3.37 -17.61
N THR A 392 2.37 -2.76 -17.18
CA THR A 392 3.05 -1.65 -17.86
C THR A 392 4.44 -2.04 -18.36
N THR A 393 4.69 -3.34 -18.52
CA THR A 393 5.97 -3.87 -18.98
C THR A 393 6.22 -3.45 -20.43
N THR A 394 7.41 -2.90 -20.65
CA THR A 394 7.94 -2.39 -21.93
C THR A 394 7.82 -3.41 -23.06
N SER A 395 7.39 -2.97 -24.25
CA SER A 395 7.20 -3.83 -25.43
C SER A 395 8.50 -4.45 -25.96
N LEU A 396 8.37 -5.58 -26.66
CA LEU A 396 9.53 -6.33 -27.19
C LEU A 396 10.30 -5.57 -28.27
N ASP A 397 9.64 -4.70 -29.02
CA ASP A 397 10.27 -3.88 -30.06
C ASP A 397 11.01 -2.65 -29.51
N SER A 398 10.80 -2.29 -28.25
CA SER A 398 11.38 -1.09 -27.61
C SER A 398 12.87 -1.01 -27.84
N LYS A 399 13.39 0.19 -28.11
CA LYS A 399 14.84 0.41 -28.17
C LYS A 399 15.48 -0.04 -26.85
N THR A 400 16.64 -0.70 -26.99
CA THR A 400 17.48 -1.15 -25.88
C THR A 400 18.14 0.04 -25.19
N GLY A 401 18.57 -0.14 -23.94
CA GLY A 401 19.13 0.90 -23.10
C GLY A 401 18.12 1.48 -22.11
N TYR A 402 18.55 1.60 -20.85
CA TYR A 402 17.67 1.85 -19.69
C TYR A 402 16.65 2.97 -19.91
N ARG A 403 17.10 4.14 -20.42
CA ARG A 403 16.22 5.29 -20.64
C ARG A 403 15.10 4.99 -21.63
N ASP A 404 15.41 4.37 -22.76
CA ASP A 404 14.40 4.01 -23.76
C ASP A 404 13.43 2.94 -23.23
N LEU A 405 13.93 2.00 -22.40
CA LEU A 405 13.09 0.97 -21.78
C LEU A 405 12.08 1.58 -20.81
N VAL A 406 12.50 2.47 -19.91
CA VAL A 406 11.63 3.07 -18.88
C VAL A 406 10.77 4.23 -19.40
N THR A 407 11.05 4.73 -20.61
CA THR A 407 10.27 5.79 -21.28
C THR A 407 9.48 5.29 -22.48
N ASN A 408 9.30 3.97 -22.65
CA ASN A 408 8.42 3.42 -23.66
C ASN A 408 6.93 3.73 -23.33
N ASP A 409 6.08 3.95 -24.33
CA ASP A 409 4.65 4.31 -24.13
C ASP A 409 3.73 3.11 -23.85
N THR A 410 4.27 1.89 -23.86
CA THR A 410 3.52 0.64 -23.66
C THR A 410 2.82 0.62 -22.32
N GLY A 411 1.49 0.68 -22.36
CA GLY A 411 0.65 0.60 -21.17
C GLY A 411 0.53 1.92 -20.40
N LEU A 412 0.95 3.06 -20.97
CA LEU A 412 0.99 4.33 -20.24
C LEU A 412 -0.37 4.80 -19.73
N ASN A 413 -1.43 4.62 -20.54
CA ASN A 413 -2.78 5.12 -20.20
C ASN A 413 -3.82 4.00 -20.03
N GLY A 414 -3.45 2.74 -20.23
CA GLY A 414 -4.38 1.62 -20.15
C GLY A 414 -3.81 0.28 -20.61
N PRO A 415 -4.59 -0.81 -20.53
CA PRO A 415 -4.10 -2.17 -20.79
C PRO A 415 -3.61 -2.38 -22.23
N ILE A 416 -2.55 -3.19 -22.36
CA ILE A 416 -1.97 -3.57 -23.66
C ILE A 416 -1.33 -4.95 -23.66
N ASN A 417 -0.72 -5.37 -22.54
CA ASN A 417 -0.11 -6.69 -22.41
C ASN A 417 -1.17 -7.79 -22.21
N GLY A 418 -0.79 -9.03 -22.49
CA GLY A 418 -1.72 -10.15 -22.63
C GLY A 418 -0.98 -11.45 -22.90
N SER A 419 -1.29 -12.14 -23.99
CA SER A 419 -0.58 -13.35 -24.43
C SER A 419 -0.48 -13.34 -25.95
N PHE A 420 0.74 -13.44 -26.47
CA PHE A 420 1.07 -13.30 -27.88
C PHE A 420 1.97 -14.46 -28.33
N SER A 421 1.56 -15.18 -29.37
CA SER A 421 2.41 -16.17 -30.02
C SER A 421 3.35 -15.47 -31.01
N ILE A 422 4.65 -15.78 -30.93
CA ILE A 422 5.70 -15.17 -31.74
C ILE A 422 6.52 -16.31 -32.33
N GLN A 423 6.34 -16.57 -33.63
CA GLN A 423 6.94 -17.74 -34.30
C GLN A 423 6.60 -19.04 -33.55
N ASP A 424 7.60 -19.73 -33.01
CA ASP A 424 7.51 -20.97 -32.25
C ASP A 424 7.55 -20.78 -30.72
N THR A 425 7.61 -19.53 -30.26
CA THR A 425 7.56 -19.15 -28.83
C THR A 425 6.34 -18.27 -28.51
N PHE A 426 6.26 -17.78 -27.29
CA PHE A 426 5.24 -16.84 -26.83
C PHE A 426 5.85 -15.75 -25.96
N SER A 427 5.09 -14.67 -25.77
CA SER A 427 5.36 -13.64 -24.77
C SER A 427 4.05 -13.14 -24.19
N PHE A 428 4.08 -12.69 -22.94
CA PHE A 428 2.96 -11.97 -22.34
C PHE A 428 3.00 -10.46 -22.61
N VAL A 429 4.13 -9.97 -23.11
CA VAL A 429 4.36 -8.57 -23.45
C VAL A 429 3.99 -8.31 -24.91
N VAL A 430 3.40 -7.15 -25.18
CA VAL A 430 3.02 -6.76 -26.54
C VAL A 430 4.26 -6.69 -27.45
N PRO A 431 4.24 -7.30 -28.66
CA PRO A 431 5.40 -7.29 -29.53
C PRO A 431 5.73 -5.93 -30.16
N TYR A 432 4.75 -5.03 -30.24
CA TYR A 432 4.87 -3.76 -30.97
C TYR A 432 4.34 -2.58 -30.14
N SER A 433 5.02 -1.45 -30.26
CA SER A 433 4.65 -0.13 -29.72
C SER A 433 4.69 0.93 -30.82
N ASP A 434 4.35 2.17 -30.50
CA ASP A 434 4.31 3.30 -31.45
C ASP A 434 3.49 3.01 -32.71
N SER A 435 4.11 3.08 -33.89
CA SER A 435 3.48 2.87 -35.19
C SER A 435 3.83 1.52 -35.82
N HIS A 436 4.51 0.65 -35.07
CA HIS A 436 4.94 -0.64 -35.54
C HIS A 436 3.79 -1.65 -35.58
N SER A 437 3.82 -2.52 -36.58
CA SER A 437 2.94 -3.67 -36.68
C SER A 437 3.59 -4.74 -37.54
N ASN A 438 3.06 -5.96 -37.52
CA ASN A 438 3.53 -7.04 -38.40
C ASN A 438 3.12 -6.85 -39.89
N GLN A 439 2.42 -5.75 -40.21
CA GLN A 439 2.06 -5.31 -41.55
C GLN A 439 2.50 -3.84 -41.72
N THR A 440 2.49 -3.32 -42.95
CA THR A 440 2.76 -1.89 -43.23
C THR A 440 2.08 -0.97 -42.21
N SER A 441 2.84 -0.04 -41.61
CA SER A 441 2.46 0.80 -40.45
C SER A 441 0.98 1.21 -40.44
N SER A 442 0.27 0.88 -39.35
CA SER A 442 -1.15 1.19 -39.16
C SER A 442 -1.42 2.55 -38.47
N GLY A 443 -0.38 3.36 -38.26
CA GLY A 443 -0.44 4.56 -37.39
C GLY A 443 -0.23 4.22 -35.91
N PRO A 444 -0.22 5.23 -35.01
CA PRO A 444 0.17 5.04 -33.62
C PRO A 444 -0.82 4.19 -32.83
N ILE A 445 -0.31 3.29 -31.98
CA ILE A 445 -1.03 2.49 -30.99
C ILE A 445 -1.43 3.39 -29.83
N LYS A 446 -2.72 3.37 -29.47
CA LYS A 446 -3.25 4.10 -28.32
C LYS A 446 -3.73 3.17 -27.22
N THR A 447 -3.42 3.53 -25.97
CA THR A 447 -4.01 2.96 -24.76
C THR A 447 -4.98 3.95 -24.14
N ALA A 448 -6.01 3.47 -23.45
CA ALA A 448 -6.99 4.30 -22.76
C ALA A 448 -7.44 3.64 -21.45
N TYR A 449 -7.78 4.48 -20.47
CA TYR A 449 -8.22 4.03 -19.15
C TYR A 449 -9.49 3.17 -19.28
N PRO A 450 -9.64 2.06 -18.55
CA PRO A 450 -10.73 1.11 -18.75
C PRO A 450 -12.06 1.58 -18.15
N VAL A 451 -12.55 2.73 -18.64
CA VAL A 451 -13.87 3.29 -18.36
C VAL A 451 -14.55 3.54 -19.71
N LYS A 452 -15.71 2.94 -19.91
CA LYS A 452 -16.48 3.13 -21.15
C LYS A 452 -16.92 4.59 -21.26
N LYS A 453 -16.67 5.24 -22.41
CA LYS A 453 -17.03 6.65 -22.64
C LYS A 453 -18.50 6.99 -22.34
N SER A 454 -19.42 6.07 -22.65
CA SER A 454 -20.85 6.27 -22.36
C SER A 454 -21.20 6.23 -20.88
N GLU A 455 -20.30 5.74 -20.03
CA GLU A 455 -20.45 5.61 -18.57
C GLU A 455 -19.64 6.68 -17.81
N ALA A 456 -18.89 7.54 -18.52
CA ALA A 456 -17.92 8.47 -17.92
C ALA A 456 -18.51 9.45 -16.90
N SER A 457 -19.77 9.88 -17.07
CA SER A 457 -20.44 10.78 -16.11
C SER A 457 -21.09 10.06 -14.93
N THR A 458 -21.35 8.76 -15.05
CA THR A 458 -22.08 7.96 -14.05
C THR A 458 -21.19 7.03 -13.24
N VAL A 459 -20.00 6.73 -13.73
CA VAL A 459 -19.04 5.86 -13.05
C VAL A 459 -18.47 6.53 -11.80
N LYS A 460 -18.17 5.72 -10.79
CA LYS A 460 -17.52 6.16 -9.54
C LYS A 460 -16.22 5.39 -9.38
N ILE A 461 -15.10 6.01 -9.76
CA ILE A 461 -13.77 5.44 -9.59
C ILE A 461 -13.12 6.06 -8.36
N ASN A 462 -13.04 5.27 -7.28
CA ASN A 462 -12.39 5.62 -6.02
C ASN A 462 -11.00 4.97 -5.91
N SER A 463 -10.24 5.24 -4.85
CA SER A 463 -8.87 4.73 -4.69
C SER A 463 -8.78 3.54 -3.76
N LEU A 464 -7.84 2.64 -4.05
CA LEU A 464 -7.42 1.59 -3.13
C LEU A 464 -5.89 1.57 -2.95
N ILE A 465 -5.43 0.96 -1.85
CA ILE A 465 -4.01 0.70 -1.57
C ILE A 465 -3.83 -0.77 -1.23
N ASN A 466 -2.87 -1.41 -1.89
CA ASN A 466 -2.52 -2.82 -1.74
C ASN A 466 -1.51 -3.03 -0.60
N ALA A 467 -1.47 -4.25 -0.08
CA ALA A 467 -0.56 -4.68 0.98
C ALA A 467 0.79 -5.20 0.43
N THR A 468 1.07 -4.99 -0.86
CA THR A 468 2.34 -5.37 -1.52
C THR A 468 2.74 -4.33 -2.58
N PRO A 469 3.96 -4.42 -3.15
CA PRO A 469 4.37 -3.58 -4.27
C PRO A 469 3.63 -3.86 -5.60
N LEU A 470 2.81 -4.91 -5.66
CA LEU A 470 2.09 -5.29 -6.88
C LEU A 470 0.87 -4.38 -7.09
N ASN A 471 0.76 -3.77 -8.27
CA ASN A 471 -0.42 -2.99 -8.66
C ASN A 471 -1.59 -3.88 -9.11
N SER A 472 -1.31 -4.97 -9.84
CA SER A 472 -2.32 -5.88 -10.39
C SER A 472 -2.19 -7.29 -9.80
N TYR A 473 -3.28 -7.81 -9.24
CA TYR A 473 -3.38 -9.17 -8.69
C TYR A 473 -4.24 -10.10 -9.53
N GLY A 474 -4.64 -9.68 -10.74
CA GLY A 474 -5.44 -10.51 -11.63
C GLY A 474 -4.71 -11.81 -11.93
N ASP A 475 -5.37 -12.94 -11.72
CA ASP A 475 -4.80 -14.28 -11.93
C ASP A 475 -4.59 -14.57 -13.43
N GLU A 476 -3.45 -14.12 -13.96
CA GLU A 476 -3.03 -14.30 -15.35
C GLU A 476 -1.49 -14.32 -15.49
N GLY A 477 -1.00 -14.89 -16.60
CA GLY A 477 0.43 -15.14 -16.81
C GLY A 477 1.32 -13.89 -16.78
N VAL A 478 0.86 -12.75 -17.33
CA VAL A 478 1.64 -11.50 -17.31
C VAL A 478 1.91 -11.02 -15.88
N GLY A 479 0.96 -11.20 -14.95
CA GLY A 479 1.14 -10.81 -13.55
C GLY A 479 2.26 -11.57 -12.86
N VAL A 480 2.42 -12.86 -13.17
CA VAL A 480 3.53 -13.68 -12.65
C VAL A 480 4.86 -13.23 -13.24
N PHE A 481 4.93 -12.96 -14.55
CA PHE A 481 6.17 -12.56 -15.20
C PHE A 481 6.63 -11.16 -14.78
N ASP A 482 5.69 -10.23 -14.59
CA ASP A 482 5.98 -8.90 -14.06
C ASP A 482 6.50 -8.98 -12.62
N ALA A 483 5.90 -9.82 -11.77
CA ALA A 483 6.31 -9.97 -10.38
C ALA A 483 7.69 -10.65 -10.20
N LEU A 484 8.08 -11.52 -11.14
CA LEU A 484 9.30 -12.33 -11.06
C LEU A 484 10.44 -11.84 -11.97
N GLY A 485 10.22 -10.81 -12.80
CA GLY A 485 11.22 -10.30 -13.74
C GLY A 485 11.57 -11.29 -14.85
N LEU A 486 10.54 -11.91 -15.46
CA LEU A 486 10.69 -12.97 -16.48
C LEU A 486 10.37 -12.50 -17.91
N ASN A 487 10.07 -11.22 -18.10
CA ASN A 487 9.86 -10.63 -19.42
C ASN A 487 11.19 -10.16 -20.00
N TYR A 488 11.66 -10.78 -21.09
CA TYR A 488 12.90 -10.43 -21.80
C TYR A 488 12.62 -10.16 -23.28
N ASN A 489 13.40 -9.27 -23.89
CA ASN A 489 13.32 -9.04 -25.33
C ASN A 489 13.91 -10.20 -26.17
N PHE A 490 13.58 -10.24 -27.47
CA PHE A 490 14.11 -11.23 -28.43
C PHE A 490 15.21 -10.67 -29.35
N LYS A 491 15.87 -9.58 -28.94
CA LYS A 491 16.98 -8.98 -29.69
C LYS A 491 18.27 -9.74 -29.43
N SER A 492 19.31 -9.44 -30.22
CA SER A 492 20.62 -10.08 -30.09
C SER A 492 21.24 -9.90 -28.71
N ASN A 493 21.00 -8.73 -28.09
CA ASN A 493 21.35 -8.45 -26.71
C ASN A 493 20.07 -8.48 -25.90
N GLN A 494 19.86 -9.55 -25.14
CA GLN A 494 18.71 -9.67 -24.26
C GLN A 494 18.82 -8.67 -23.11
N GLU A 495 17.75 -7.92 -22.91
CA GLU A 495 17.53 -7.00 -21.79
C GLU A 495 16.16 -7.27 -21.19
#